data_AF-A0A519UID7-F1
#
_entry.id   AF-A0A519UID7-F1
#
_cell.length_a   1.000
_cell.length_b   1.000
_cell.length_c   1.000
_cell.angle_alpha   90.00
_cell.angle_beta   90.00
_cell.angle_gamma   90.00
#
_symmetry.space_group_name_H-M   'P 1'
#
loop_
_entity.id
_entity.type
_entity.pdbx_description
1 polymer ?
#
loop_
_entity_poly.entity_id
_entity_poly.type
_entity_poly.pdbx_seq_one_letter_code
_entity_poly.pdbx_strand_id
1 'polypeptide(L)'
;MEQEVARLTQENGVLNEKNTTLTTEKEAVTQELAATNTVKTELEGKVDVASTLNAYAISITPVDERKGGKEKVTAKAKRVDKLVIAFDVDNRIVATGPTEVYVAITGPDGAPIAVEALGSGKFTTRDEGEKLFTAKVPVDFEAGKKKHVEFAWKQNSDFKTGNYKIEIYHNGFKIGEGVRSLKKGGIFG
;
A
#
# COMPACT_ATOMS: atom_id res chain seq x y z
N MET A 1 28.54 69.93 15.59
CA MET A 1 28.01 69.43 14.30
C MET A 1 28.94 68.40 13.68
N GLU A 2 30.25 68.65 13.55
CA GLU A 2 31.20 67.69 12.93
C GLU A 2 31.32 66.34 13.66
N GLN A 3 31.36 66.32 14.99
CA GLN A 3 31.40 65.06 15.77
C GLN A 3 30.17 64.17 15.54
N GLU A 4 29.00 64.78 15.39
CA GLU A 4 27.76 64.04 15.18
C GLU A 4 27.69 63.45 13.76
N VAL A 5 28.18 64.18 12.76
CA VAL A 5 28.34 63.67 11.39
C VAL A 5 29.30 62.49 11.37
N ALA A 6 30.45 62.59 12.03
CA ALA A 6 31.42 61.49 12.10
C ALA A 6 30.84 60.24 12.78
N ARG A 7 30.09 60.41 13.88
CA ARG A 7 29.40 59.31 14.60
C ARG A 7 28.38 58.63 13.69
N LEU A 8 27.52 59.41 13.03
CA LEU A 8 26.48 58.90 12.12
C LEU A 8 27.09 58.20 10.90
N THR A 9 28.21 58.68 10.37
CA THR A 9 28.92 58.00 9.27
C THR A 9 29.47 56.65 9.70
N GLN A 10 30.07 56.57 10.89
CA GLN A 10 30.58 55.30 11.44
C GLN A 10 29.45 54.30 11.71
N GLU A 11 28.35 54.74 12.32
CA GLU A 11 27.17 53.90 12.57
C GLU A 11 26.55 53.37 11.28
N ASN A 12 26.42 54.21 10.25
CA ASN A 12 25.94 53.76 8.93
C ASN A 12 26.88 52.73 8.29
N GLY A 13 28.20 52.87 8.47
CA GLY A 13 29.17 51.87 8.01
C GLY A 13 28.94 50.50 8.68
N VAL A 14 28.86 50.49 10.01
CA VAL A 14 28.60 49.27 10.79
C VAL A 14 27.24 48.67 10.46
N LEU A 15 26.20 49.49 10.27
CA LEU A 15 24.87 49.02 9.88
C LEU A 15 24.87 48.40 8.48
N ASN A 16 25.60 48.98 7.52
CA ASN A 16 25.73 48.40 6.18
C ASN A 16 26.49 47.08 6.18
N GLU A 17 27.56 46.96 6.97
CA GLU A 17 28.30 45.70 7.13
C GLU A 17 27.42 44.61 7.75
N LYS A 18 26.68 44.94 8.81
CA LYS A 18 25.71 44.02 9.44
C LYS A 18 24.60 43.62 8.46
N ASN A 19 24.07 44.56 7.70
CA ASN A 19 23.00 44.29 6.74
C ASN A 19 23.50 43.38 5.60
N THR A 20 24.71 43.63 5.10
CA THR A 20 25.37 42.77 4.09
C THR A 20 25.62 41.37 4.63
N THR A 21 26.11 41.26 5.87
CA THR A 21 26.34 39.97 6.55
C THR A 21 25.03 39.20 6.72
N LEU A 22 24.01 39.84 7.30
CA LEU A 22 22.69 39.24 7.49
C LEU A 22 22.03 38.83 6.17
N THR A 23 22.22 39.62 5.11
CA THR A 23 21.71 39.27 3.78
C THR A 23 22.41 38.04 3.22
N THR A 24 23.73 37.96 3.35
CA THR A 24 24.53 36.81 2.91
C THR A 24 24.18 35.55 3.70
N GLU A 25 24.06 35.64 5.02
CA GLU A 25 23.63 34.53 5.88
C GLU A 25 22.22 34.06 5.54
N LYS A 26 21.28 35.00 5.33
CA LYS A 26 19.91 34.68 4.93
C LYS A 26 19.87 33.96 3.58
N GLU A 27 20.65 34.41 2.60
CA GLU A 27 20.73 33.75 1.29
C GLU A 27 21.31 32.33 1.41
N ALA A 28 22.39 32.15 2.18
CA ALA A 28 22.99 30.85 2.43
C ALA A 28 21.99 29.88 3.10
N VAL A 29 21.32 30.31 4.17
CA VAL A 29 20.30 29.51 4.87
C VAL A 29 19.13 29.17 3.95
N THR A 30 18.71 30.10 3.09
CA THR A 30 17.61 29.86 2.14
C THR A 30 17.99 28.79 1.12
N GLN A 31 19.22 28.84 0.61
CA GLN A 31 19.75 27.83 -0.32
C GLN A 31 19.88 26.47 0.35
N GLU A 32 20.42 26.41 1.58
CA GLU A 32 20.55 25.18 2.35
C GLU A 32 19.19 24.56 2.67
N LEU A 33 18.19 25.37 3.02
CA LEU A 33 16.83 24.92 3.26
C LEU A 33 16.20 24.32 1.99
N ALA A 34 16.38 24.97 0.84
CA ALA A 34 15.88 24.46 -0.44
C ALA A 34 16.55 23.13 -0.83
N ALA A 35 17.86 23.02 -0.65
CA ALA A 35 18.61 21.78 -0.90
C ALA A 35 18.16 20.66 0.05
N THR A 36 18.03 20.95 1.34
CA THR A 36 17.58 20.00 2.36
C THR A 36 16.18 19.49 2.07
N ASN A 37 15.25 20.38 1.70
CA ASN A 37 13.90 19.98 1.33
C ASN A 37 13.88 19.07 0.09
N THR A 38 14.72 19.36 -0.91
CA THR A 38 14.85 18.53 -2.11
C THR A 38 15.31 17.12 -1.76
N VAL A 39 16.39 17.00 -0.97
CA VAL A 39 16.94 15.70 -0.53
C VAL A 39 15.93 14.96 0.34
N LYS A 40 15.24 15.66 1.24
CA LYS A 40 14.20 15.08 2.10
C LYS A 40 13.08 14.45 1.26
N THR A 41 12.53 15.18 0.29
CA THR A 41 11.46 14.66 -0.58
C THR A 41 11.92 13.44 -1.38
N GLU A 42 13.16 13.43 -1.87
CA GLU A 42 13.73 12.27 -2.57
C GLU A 42 13.84 11.05 -1.65
N LEU A 43 14.33 11.24 -0.42
CA LEU A 43 14.45 10.18 0.57
C LEU A 43 13.09 9.66 1.03
N GLU A 44 12.11 10.54 1.24
CA GLU A 44 10.73 10.15 1.56
C GLU A 44 10.16 9.23 0.47
N GLY A 45 10.32 9.59 -0.81
CA GLY A 45 9.88 8.73 -1.93
C GLY A 45 10.59 7.37 -1.95
N LYS A 46 11.90 7.33 -1.67
CA LYS A 46 12.66 6.08 -1.59
C LYS A 46 12.19 5.20 -0.43
N VAL A 47 11.97 5.78 0.75
CA VAL A 47 11.48 5.06 1.93
C VAL A 47 10.08 4.50 1.70
N ASP A 48 9.23 5.22 0.98
CA ASP A 48 7.85 4.80 0.68
C ASP A 48 7.79 3.53 -0.20
N VAL A 49 8.61 3.50 -1.27
CA VAL A 49 8.79 2.30 -2.09
C VAL A 49 9.45 1.19 -1.26
N ALA A 50 10.51 1.51 -0.53
CA ALA A 50 11.30 0.55 0.21
C ALA A 50 10.52 -0.09 1.39
N SER A 51 9.56 0.63 1.98
CA SER A 51 8.67 0.17 3.04
C SER A 51 7.46 -0.61 2.52
N THR A 52 7.31 -0.77 1.21
CA THR A 52 6.25 -1.57 0.62
C THR A 52 6.48 -3.05 0.88
N LEU A 53 5.52 -3.75 1.49
CA LEU A 53 5.60 -5.19 1.74
C LEU A 53 5.77 -5.96 0.43
N ASN A 54 6.48 -7.08 0.47
CA ASN A 54 6.46 -8.08 -0.59
C ASN A 54 5.49 -9.19 -0.21
N ALA A 55 4.69 -9.69 -1.16
CA ALA A 55 3.83 -10.85 -0.93
C ALA A 55 4.29 -12.05 -1.78
N TYR A 56 4.30 -13.24 -1.18
CA TYR A 56 4.65 -14.49 -1.85
C TYR A 56 3.90 -15.67 -1.22
N ALA A 57 4.16 -16.88 -1.73
CA ALA A 57 3.45 -18.11 -1.33
C ALA A 57 1.91 -17.96 -1.41
N ILE A 58 1.44 -17.17 -2.38
CA ILE A 58 0.03 -16.85 -2.54
C ILE A 58 -0.74 -18.12 -2.93
N SER A 59 -1.72 -18.47 -2.11
CA SER A 59 -2.60 -19.60 -2.31
C SER A 59 -4.06 -19.16 -2.23
N ILE A 60 -4.87 -19.75 -3.10
CA ILE A 60 -6.30 -19.47 -3.21
C ILE A 60 -7.01 -20.81 -3.18
N THR A 61 -7.58 -21.13 -2.03
CA THR A 61 -8.16 -22.45 -1.75
C THR A 61 -9.68 -22.36 -1.76
N PRO A 62 -10.34 -22.88 -2.81
CA PRO A 62 -11.81 -22.95 -2.85
C PRO A 62 -12.34 -24.06 -1.93
N VAL A 63 -13.27 -23.71 -1.04
CA VAL A 63 -13.79 -24.58 0.02
C VAL A 63 -15.32 -24.76 -0.09
N ASP A 64 -15.75 -26.02 0.05
CA ASP A 64 -17.12 -26.51 0.27
C ASP A 64 -17.35 -26.65 1.79
N GLU A 65 -18.17 -25.79 2.37
CA GLU A 65 -18.61 -25.82 3.77
C GLU A 65 -19.82 -26.75 3.90
N ARG A 66 -19.58 -27.97 4.39
CA ARG A 66 -20.60 -29.01 4.50
C ARG A 66 -21.38 -28.89 5.81
N LYS A 67 -22.52 -29.58 5.83
CA LYS A 67 -23.32 -29.77 7.05
C LYS A 67 -22.45 -30.23 8.22
N GLY A 68 -22.58 -29.54 9.35
CA GLY A 68 -21.78 -29.80 10.55
C GLY A 68 -20.41 -29.12 10.58
N GLY A 69 -20.17 -28.11 9.73
CA GLY A 69 -18.93 -27.31 9.75
C GLY A 69 -17.71 -28.00 9.13
N LYS A 70 -17.90 -29.14 8.45
CA LYS A 70 -16.79 -29.84 7.77
C LYS A 70 -16.43 -29.10 6.50
N GLU A 71 -15.16 -28.73 6.37
CA GLU A 71 -14.64 -28.06 5.17
C GLU A 71 -13.98 -29.07 4.23
N LYS A 72 -14.21 -28.92 2.92
CA LYS A 72 -13.52 -29.70 1.90
C LYS A 72 -13.06 -28.83 0.75
N VAL A 73 -11.82 -29.00 0.31
CA VAL A 73 -11.33 -28.35 -0.91
C VAL A 73 -12.09 -28.89 -2.13
N THR A 74 -12.60 -27.99 -2.98
CA THR A 74 -13.30 -28.34 -4.22
C THR A 74 -12.94 -27.39 -5.34
N ALA A 75 -12.75 -27.90 -6.55
CA ALA A 75 -12.60 -27.05 -7.73
C ALA A 75 -13.95 -26.78 -8.43
N LYS A 76 -15.06 -27.40 -8.01
CA LYS A 76 -16.35 -27.29 -8.67
C LYS A 76 -17.04 -26.01 -8.23
N ALA A 77 -17.21 -25.04 -9.14
CA ALA A 77 -17.75 -23.71 -8.83
C ALA A 77 -19.05 -23.76 -8.01
N LYS A 78 -20.02 -24.59 -8.43
CA LYS A 78 -21.31 -24.78 -7.74
C LYS A 78 -21.21 -25.33 -6.30
N ARG A 79 -20.04 -25.80 -5.87
CA ARG A 79 -19.79 -26.35 -4.53
C ARG A 79 -18.91 -25.43 -3.69
N VAL A 80 -18.42 -24.33 -4.22
CA VAL A 80 -17.58 -23.40 -3.48
C VAL A 80 -18.48 -22.48 -2.67
N ASP A 81 -18.25 -22.43 -1.37
CA ASP A 81 -18.93 -21.50 -0.45
C ASP A 81 -18.01 -20.31 -0.10
N LYS A 82 -16.68 -20.52 -0.13
CA LYS A 82 -15.68 -19.48 0.14
C LYS A 82 -14.37 -19.72 -0.59
N LEU A 83 -13.59 -18.64 -0.77
CA LEU A 83 -12.17 -18.72 -1.09
C LEU A 83 -11.37 -18.41 0.17
N VAL A 84 -10.53 -19.35 0.60
CA VAL A 84 -9.50 -19.06 1.61
C VAL A 84 -8.27 -18.55 0.86
N ILE A 85 -7.92 -17.29 1.12
CA ILE A 85 -6.78 -16.62 0.51
C ILE A 85 -5.69 -16.54 1.57
N ALA A 86 -4.53 -17.11 1.28
CA ALA A 86 -3.39 -17.09 2.18
C ALA A 86 -2.12 -16.70 1.44
N PHE A 87 -1.26 -15.93 2.09
CA PHE A 87 0.01 -15.46 1.56
C PHE A 87 0.95 -15.09 2.70
N ASP A 88 2.25 -15.09 2.41
CA ASP A 88 3.26 -14.59 3.32
C ASP A 88 3.67 -13.18 2.88
N VAL A 89 3.92 -12.31 3.86
CA VAL A 89 4.49 -10.98 3.62
C VAL A 89 5.77 -10.77 4.40
N ASP A 90 6.70 -10.03 3.79
CA ASP A 90 7.86 -9.50 4.49
C ASP A 90 8.33 -8.13 3.95
N ASN A 91 9.12 -7.46 4.79
CA ASN A 91 9.88 -6.27 4.43
C ASN A 91 10.99 -6.04 5.49
N ARG A 92 12.09 -5.37 5.14
CA ARG A 92 13.21 -5.10 6.08
C ARG A 92 13.31 -3.64 6.53
N ILE A 93 12.55 -2.76 5.90
CA ILE A 93 12.70 -1.30 5.95
C ILE A 93 11.49 -0.64 6.62
N VAL A 94 10.28 -1.18 6.43
CA VAL A 94 9.06 -0.70 7.10
C VAL A 94 9.17 -0.86 8.61
N ALA A 95 8.64 0.12 9.35
CA ALA A 95 8.55 0.03 10.79
C ALA A 95 7.66 -1.16 11.21
N THR A 96 8.09 -1.87 12.26
CA THR A 96 7.26 -2.88 12.93
C THR A 96 5.97 -2.24 13.44
N GLY A 97 4.84 -2.92 13.22
CA GLY A 97 3.54 -2.48 13.68
C GLY A 97 2.39 -2.88 12.74
N PRO A 98 1.17 -2.41 13.05
CA PRO A 98 0.00 -2.67 12.22
C PRO A 98 0.08 -1.89 10.90
N THR A 99 -0.19 -2.58 9.80
CA THR A 99 -0.42 -2.00 8.48
C THR A 99 -1.66 -2.62 7.84
N GLU A 100 -2.07 -2.10 6.69
CA GLU A 100 -3.22 -2.59 5.93
C GLU A 100 -2.80 -3.04 4.54
N VAL A 101 -3.28 -4.21 4.14
CA VAL A 101 -3.14 -4.75 2.79
C VAL A 101 -4.52 -4.74 2.12
N TYR A 102 -4.57 -4.30 0.88
CA TYR A 102 -5.79 -4.32 0.07
C TYR A 102 -5.76 -5.54 -0.86
N VAL A 103 -6.85 -6.31 -0.86
CA VAL A 103 -7.02 -7.45 -1.76
C VAL A 103 -8.12 -7.15 -2.75
N ALA A 104 -7.79 -7.16 -4.04
CA ALA A 104 -8.72 -6.97 -5.13
C ALA A 104 -8.97 -8.30 -5.85
N ILE A 105 -10.23 -8.72 -5.93
CA ILE A 105 -10.65 -9.94 -6.63
C ILE A 105 -11.34 -9.54 -7.93
N THR A 106 -10.87 -10.07 -9.06
CA THR A 106 -11.53 -9.99 -10.36
C THR A 106 -12.20 -11.33 -10.66
N GLY A 107 -13.50 -11.28 -10.97
CA GLY A 107 -14.28 -12.46 -11.32
C GLY A 107 -13.98 -13.00 -12.73
N PRO A 108 -14.53 -14.17 -13.08
CA PRO A 108 -14.35 -14.80 -14.39
C PRO A 108 -14.87 -13.98 -15.59
N ASP A 109 -15.77 -13.02 -15.33
CA ASP A 109 -16.29 -12.07 -16.31
C ASP A 109 -15.37 -10.85 -16.52
N GLY A 110 -14.23 -10.80 -15.83
CA GLY A 110 -13.29 -9.68 -15.87
C GLY A 110 -13.73 -8.49 -15.01
N ALA A 111 -14.86 -8.57 -14.31
CA ALA A 111 -15.34 -7.50 -13.46
C ALA A 111 -14.69 -7.56 -12.07
N PRO A 112 -14.31 -6.41 -11.47
CA PRO A 112 -13.90 -6.36 -10.08
C PRO A 112 -15.07 -6.72 -9.17
N ILE A 113 -14.81 -7.53 -8.14
CA ILE A 113 -15.81 -7.90 -7.16
C ILE A 113 -15.70 -6.94 -5.97
N ALA A 114 -16.66 -6.04 -5.86
CA ALA A 114 -16.77 -5.10 -4.74
C ALA A 114 -18.21 -5.10 -4.23
N VAL A 115 -18.37 -5.39 -2.94
CA VAL A 115 -19.65 -5.33 -2.22
C VAL A 115 -19.39 -4.56 -0.93
N GLU A 116 -19.85 -3.31 -0.87
CA GLU A 116 -19.54 -2.38 0.23
C GLU A 116 -19.98 -2.94 1.59
N ALA A 117 -21.14 -3.61 1.63
CA ALA A 117 -21.66 -4.30 2.81
C ALA A 117 -20.75 -5.43 3.33
N LEU A 118 -19.79 -5.92 2.52
CA LEU A 118 -18.80 -6.93 2.88
C LEU A 118 -17.40 -6.32 3.12
N GLY A 119 -17.32 -4.99 3.25
CA GLY A 119 -16.09 -4.28 3.57
C GLY A 119 -15.24 -3.91 2.35
N SER A 120 -15.78 -3.95 1.13
CA SER A 120 -15.10 -3.48 -0.08
C SER A 120 -15.08 -1.95 -0.14
N GLY A 121 -14.17 -1.39 -0.93
CA GLY A 121 -14.15 0.06 -1.17
C GLY A 121 -13.23 0.42 -2.32
N LYS A 122 -12.77 1.67 -2.31
CA LYS A 122 -11.81 2.21 -3.27
C LYS A 122 -10.50 2.56 -2.59
N PHE A 123 -9.41 2.43 -3.32
CA PHE A 123 -8.09 2.90 -2.93
C PHE A 123 -7.35 3.43 -4.14
N THR A 124 -6.38 4.31 -3.93
CA THR A 124 -5.55 4.85 -5.01
C THR A 124 -4.30 3.99 -5.14
N THR A 125 -4.11 3.42 -6.32
CA THR A 125 -2.85 2.79 -6.72
C THR A 125 -1.89 3.85 -7.26
N ARG A 126 -0.59 3.58 -7.19
CA ARG A 126 0.46 4.46 -7.71
C ARG A 126 0.50 4.47 -9.24
N ASP A 127 0.14 3.33 -9.85
CA ASP A 127 0.33 3.10 -11.29
C ASP A 127 -0.98 3.15 -12.09
N GLU A 128 -2.11 2.74 -11.52
CA GLU A 128 -3.40 2.57 -12.23
C GLU A 128 -4.46 3.61 -11.80
N GLY A 129 -4.15 4.48 -10.83
CA GLY A 129 -5.12 5.41 -10.23
C GLY A 129 -6.11 4.73 -9.29
N GLU A 130 -7.35 5.21 -9.27
CA GLU A 130 -8.39 4.68 -8.38
C GLU A 130 -8.80 3.25 -8.76
N LYS A 131 -8.76 2.33 -7.79
CA LYS A 131 -9.09 0.92 -7.96
C LYS A 131 -10.02 0.43 -6.86
N LEU A 132 -10.88 -0.52 -7.20
CA LEU A 132 -11.73 -1.21 -6.23
C LEU A 132 -10.95 -2.34 -5.54
N PHE A 133 -11.10 -2.43 -4.22
CA PHE A 133 -10.64 -3.58 -3.43
C PHE A 133 -11.84 -4.36 -2.91
N THR A 134 -11.69 -5.67 -2.78
CA THR A 134 -12.72 -6.59 -2.27
C THR A 134 -12.63 -6.74 -0.75
N ALA A 135 -11.42 -6.81 -0.20
CA ALA A 135 -11.17 -6.91 1.22
C ALA A 135 -9.99 -6.04 1.64
N LYS A 136 -10.08 -5.49 2.84
CA LYS A 136 -8.99 -4.79 3.53
C LYS A 136 -8.56 -5.66 4.71
N VAL A 137 -7.29 -6.03 4.74
CA VAL A 137 -6.75 -6.98 5.71
C VAL A 137 -5.73 -6.28 6.60
N PRO A 138 -5.99 -6.16 7.92
CA PRO A 138 -4.98 -5.66 8.84
C PRO A 138 -3.88 -6.72 9.00
N VAL A 139 -2.63 -6.27 8.95
CA VAL A 139 -1.44 -7.11 9.10
C VAL A 139 -0.58 -6.51 10.20
N ASP A 140 -0.42 -7.25 11.29
CA ASP A 140 0.57 -6.92 12.32
C ASP A 140 1.92 -7.54 11.93
N PHE A 141 2.83 -6.66 11.51
CA PHE A 141 4.08 -6.99 10.84
C PHE A 141 5.30 -6.64 11.70
N GLU A 142 6.35 -7.46 11.61
CA GLU A 142 7.64 -7.20 12.26
C GLU A 142 8.78 -7.18 11.25
N ALA A 143 9.56 -6.10 11.23
CA ALA A 143 10.65 -5.88 10.29
C ALA A 143 11.64 -7.04 10.27
N GLY A 144 11.97 -7.52 9.06
CA GLY A 144 12.89 -8.63 8.84
C GLY A 144 12.33 -10.02 9.14
N LYS A 145 11.07 -10.14 9.59
CA LYS A 145 10.38 -11.42 9.77
C LYS A 145 9.31 -11.64 8.71
N LYS A 146 9.04 -12.91 8.45
CA LYS A 146 7.92 -13.33 7.61
C LYS A 146 6.65 -13.34 8.44
N LYS A 147 5.56 -12.80 7.88
CA LYS A 147 4.23 -12.86 8.49
C LYS A 147 3.29 -13.61 7.56
N HIS A 148 2.70 -14.68 8.06
CA HIS A 148 1.62 -15.38 7.39
C HIS A 148 0.30 -14.63 7.56
N VAL A 149 -0.44 -14.45 6.46
CA VAL A 149 -1.76 -13.81 6.42
C VAL A 149 -2.72 -14.79 5.74
N GLU A 150 -3.85 -15.06 6.40
CA GLU A 150 -4.90 -15.92 5.87
C GLU A 150 -6.27 -15.33 6.22
N PHE A 151 -7.18 -15.32 5.24
CA PHE A 151 -8.57 -14.95 5.49
C PHE A 151 -9.51 -15.66 4.52
N ALA A 152 -10.75 -15.85 4.96
CA ALA A 152 -11.82 -16.40 4.16
C ALA A 152 -12.65 -15.28 3.52
N TRP A 153 -12.79 -15.32 2.21
CA TRP A 153 -13.69 -14.46 1.46
C TRP A 153 -14.93 -15.22 1.01
N LYS A 154 -16.10 -14.66 1.33
CA LYS A 154 -17.42 -15.14 0.91
C LYS A 154 -18.11 -14.05 0.09
N GLN A 155 -18.86 -14.45 -0.91
CA GLN A 155 -19.76 -13.58 -1.65
C GLN A 155 -21.21 -14.00 -1.42
N ASN A 156 -22.15 -13.06 -1.59
CA ASN A 156 -23.58 -13.30 -1.40
C ASN A 156 -24.25 -14.07 -2.57
N SER A 157 -23.47 -14.47 -3.57
CA SER A 157 -23.94 -15.17 -4.76
C SER A 157 -23.09 -16.41 -5.05
N ASP A 158 -23.63 -17.32 -5.86
CA ASP A 158 -22.91 -18.53 -6.26
C ASP A 158 -21.62 -18.20 -7.02
N PHE A 159 -20.57 -18.96 -6.75
CA PHE A 159 -19.34 -18.90 -7.52
C PHE A 159 -19.56 -19.36 -8.97
N LYS A 160 -19.00 -18.62 -9.92
CA LYS A 160 -19.06 -18.91 -11.35
C LYS A 160 -17.89 -19.81 -11.78
N THR A 161 -18.06 -20.52 -12.89
CA THR A 161 -16.95 -21.24 -13.53
C THR A 161 -16.01 -20.24 -14.20
N GLY A 162 -14.70 -20.49 -14.11
CA GLY A 162 -13.66 -19.70 -14.73
C GLY A 162 -12.63 -19.18 -13.73
N ASN A 163 -11.85 -18.18 -14.15
CA ASN A 163 -10.68 -17.71 -13.42
C ASN A 163 -11.05 -16.56 -12.49
N TYR A 164 -10.71 -16.73 -11.21
CA TYR A 164 -10.70 -15.65 -10.24
C TYR A 164 -9.26 -15.17 -10.09
N LYS A 165 -9.01 -13.90 -10.42
CA LYS A 165 -7.71 -13.26 -10.21
C LYS A 165 -7.74 -12.50 -8.88
N ILE A 166 -6.74 -12.73 -8.04
CA ILE A 166 -6.57 -12.08 -6.75
C ILE A 166 -5.28 -11.27 -6.86
N GLU A 167 -5.39 -9.97 -6.64
CA GLU A 167 -4.26 -9.03 -6.61
C GLU A 167 -4.15 -8.44 -5.20
N ILE A 168 -2.93 -8.36 -4.69
CA ILE A 168 -2.62 -7.91 -3.33
C ILE A 168 -1.84 -6.60 -3.44
N TYR A 169 -2.24 -5.59 -2.69
CA TYR A 169 -1.65 -4.25 -2.73
C TYR A 169 -1.28 -3.72 -1.34
N HIS A 170 -0.18 -2.99 -1.28
CA HIS A 170 0.29 -2.25 -0.11
C HIS A 170 0.97 -0.95 -0.57
N ASN A 171 0.79 0.16 0.16
CA ASN A 171 1.29 1.50 -0.21
C ASN A 171 0.92 1.97 -1.64
N GLY A 172 -0.14 1.41 -2.21
CA GLY A 172 -0.61 1.69 -3.57
C GLY A 172 0.12 0.90 -4.67
N PHE A 173 1.07 0.03 -4.33
CA PHE A 173 1.75 -0.87 -5.27
C PHE A 173 1.13 -2.26 -5.24
N LYS A 174 1.14 -2.96 -6.39
CA LYS A 174 0.81 -4.38 -6.44
C LYS A 174 2.00 -5.18 -5.92
N ILE A 175 1.79 -5.93 -4.84
CA ILE A 175 2.86 -6.67 -4.15
C ILE A 175 2.82 -8.17 -4.41
N GLY A 176 1.75 -8.65 -5.05
CA GLY A 176 1.60 -10.02 -5.48
C GLY A 176 0.27 -10.28 -6.17
N GLU A 177 0.18 -11.38 -6.91
CA GLU A 177 -1.05 -11.83 -7.53
C GLU A 177 -1.12 -13.35 -7.62
N GLY A 178 -2.33 -13.88 -7.74
CA GLY A 178 -2.59 -15.28 -7.97
C GLY A 178 -3.90 -15.48 -8.73
N VAL A 179 -4.02 -16.61 -9.43
CA VAL A 179 -5.24 -16.95 -10.17
C VAL A 179 -5.73 -18.32 -9.75
N ARG A 180 -7.03 -18.43 -9.49
CA ARG A 180 -7.70 -19.70 -9.22
C ARG A 180 -8.80 -19.97 -10.21
N SER A 181 -8.68 -21.08 -10.94
CA SER A 181 -9.71 -21.56 -11.84
C SER A 181 -10.71 -22.45 -11.10
N LEU A 182 -12.01 -22.12 -11.21
CA LEU A 182 -13.12 -22.97 -10.78
C LEU A 182 -13.73 -23.65 -12.01
N LYS A 183 -13.97 -24.95 -11.92
CA LYS A 183 -14.46 -25.79 -13.01
C LYS A 183 -15.96 -26.04 -12.89
N LYS A 184 -16.59 -26.34 -14.01
CA LYS A 184 -17.98 -26.82 -14.05
C LYS A 184 -18.08 -28.17 -13.33
N GLY A 185 -19.13 -28.36 -12.53
CA GLY A 185 -19.41 -29.66 -11.91
C GLY A 185 -20.06 -30.63 -12.91
N GLY A 186 -19.48 -31.81 -13.13
CA GLY A 186 -20.03 -32.88 -13.97
C GLY A 186 -19.28 -34.21 -13.80
N ILE A 187 -19.86 -35.30 -14.32
CA ILE A 187 -19.31 -36.68 -14.28
C ILE A 187 -18.32 -36.96 -15.44
N PHE A 188 -18.22 -36.04 -16.41
CA PHE A 188 -17.41 -36.22 -17.63
C PHE A 188 -16.42 -35.09 -17.88
N GLY A 189 -15.60 -34.75 -16.89
CA GLY A 189 -14.50 -33.79 -17.03
C GLY A 189 -13.42 -34.00 -16.00
#